data_AF-A0A7W6NYK9-F1
#
_entry.id   AF-A0A7W6NYK9-F1
#
_cell.length_a   1.000
_cell.length_b   1.000
_cell.length_c   1.000
_cell.angle_alpha   90.00
_cell.angle_beta   90.00
_cell.angle_gamma   90.00
#
_symmetry.space_group_name_H-M   'P 1'
#
loop_
_entity.id
_entity.type
_entity.pdbx_description
1 polymer ?
#
loop_
_entity_poly.entity_id
_entity_poly.type
_entity_poly.pdbx_seq_one_letter_code
_entity_poly.pdbx_strand_id
1 'polypeptide(L)' 'MTANEKRLLLALAWMCEQYIGSGEQTALDHECMGAGEDAVELLVEYGLVSPSGRGGTWTDTGRALLAEG' A
#
# COMPACT_ATOMS: atom_id res chain seq x y z
N MET A 1 -5.40 6.95 -12.93
CA MET A 1 -6.37 6.00 -12.34
C MET A 1 -7.78 6.34 -12.78
N THR A 2 -8.49 5.35 -13.31
CA THR A 2 -9.97 5.41 -13.45
C THR A 2 -10.65 5.31 -12.08
N ALA A 3 -11.95 5.60 -11.99
CA ALA A 3 -12.69 5.47 -10.73
C ALA A 3 -12.68 4.04 -10.15
N ASN A 4 -12.79 3.03 -11.02
CA ASN A 4 -12.76 1.62 -10.59
C ASN A 4 -11.38 1.19 -10.11
N GLU A 5 -10.33 1.61 -10.82
CA GLU A 5 -8.93 1.35 -10.46
C GLU A 5 -8.58 2.00 -9.13
N LYS A 6 -9.02 3.25 -8.91
CA LYS A 6 -8.87 3.92 -7.62
C LYS A 6 -9.55 3.16 -6.49
N ARG A 7 -10.78 2.68 -6.71
CA ARG A 7 -11.54 1.89 -5.72
C ARG A 7 -10.83 0.57 -5.39
N LEU A 8 -10.23 -0.09 -6.39
CA LEU A 8 -9.45 -1.31 -6.18
C LEU A 8 -8.18 -1.02 -5.37
N LEU A 9 -7.43 0.02 -5.75
CA LEU A 9 -6.20 0.40 -5.07
C LEU A 9 -6.46 0.88 -3.64
N LEU A 10 -7.57 1.59 -3.38
CA LEU A 10 -7.96 1.98 -2.03
C LEU A 10 -8.24 0.75 -1.15
N ALA A 11 -8.98 -0.23 -1.68
CA ALA A 11 -9.26 -1.47 -0.95
C ALA A 11 -7.98 -2.26 -0.66
N LEU A 12 -7.08 -2.38 -1.65
CA LEU A 12 -5.79 -3.03 -1.48
C LEU A 12 -4.92 -2.29 -0.44
N ALA A 13 -4.84 -0.96 -0.54
CA ALA A 13 -4.02 -0.15 0.36
C ALA A 13 -4.48 -0.28 1.81
N TRP A 14 -5.79 -0.26 2.08
CA TRP A 14 -6.32 -0.47 3.43
C TRP A 14 -6.11 -1.89 3.93
N MET A 15 -6.22 -2.91 3.07
CA MET A 15 -5.86 -4.28 3.45
C MET A 15 -4.39 -4.37 3.86
N CYS A 16 -3.49 -3.76 3.08
CA CYS A 16 -2.08 -3.73 3.43
C CYS A 16 -1.84 -2.99 4.75
N GLU A 17 -2.41 -1.79 4.91
CA GLU A 17 -2.24 -1.02 6.16
C GLU A 17 -2.75 -1.77 7.38
N GLN A 18 -3.87 -2.49 7.26
CA GLN A 18 -4.47 -3.23 8.37
C GLN A 18 -3.68 -4.48 8.77
N TYR A 19 -3.11 -5.21 7.82
CA TYR A 19 -2.53 -6.54 8.07
C TYR A 19 -1.01 -6.58 8.04
N ILE A 20 -0.37 -5.70 7.27
CA ILE A 20 1.08 -5.66 7.09
C ILE A 20 1.64 -4.24 7.30
N GLY A 21 0.81 -3.30 7.75
CA GLY A 21 1.21 -1.95 8.14
C GLY A 21 1.28 -1.76 9.64
N SER A 22 1.70 -0.56 10.05
CA SER A 22 1.79 -0.17 11.46
C SER A 22 0.47 0.34 12.05
N GLY A 23 -0.53 0.64 11.20
CA GLY A 23 -1.75 1.37 11.57
C GLY A 23 -1.56 2.89 11.64
N GLU A 24 -0.32 3.37 11.51
CA GLU A 24 0.04 4.80 11.52
C GLU A 24 0.28 5.35 10.11
N GLN A 25 0.04 4.55 9.07
CA GLN A 25 0.29 4.90 7.66
C GLN A 25 1.74 5.34 7.42
N THR A 26 2.67 4.68 8.12
CA THR A 26 4.11 4.93 7.99
C THR A 26 4.75 3.94 7.03
N ALA A 27 4.87 2.67 7.42
CA ALA A 27 5.55 1.64 6.65
C ALA A 27 4.74 0.34 6.59
N LEU A 28 5.03 -0.44 5.56
CA LEU A 28 4.56 -1.80 5.33
C LEU A 28 5.74 -2.77 5.47
N ASP A 29 5.54 -3.88 6.15
CA ASP A 29 6.43 -5.05 6.18
C ASP A 29 5.61 -6.27 5.79
N HIS A 30 5.86 -6.82 4.59
CA HIS A 30 5.10 -7.96 4.09
C HIS A 30 5.44 -9.29 4.81
N GLU A 31 6.37 -9.30 5.77
CA GLU A 31 6.79 -10.46 6.57
C GLU A 31 7.18 -11.71 5.75
N CYS A 32 7.72 -11.49 4.55
CA CYS A 32 8.00 -12.55 3.55
C CYS A 32 6.76 -13.38 3.13
N MET A 33 5.56 -12.83 3.28
CA MET A 33 4.33 -13.43 2.77
C MET A 33 4.16 -13.08 1.29
N GLY A 34 4.08 -14.08 0.41
CA GLY A 34 4.01 -13.85 -1.04
C GLY A 34 2.86 -12.91 -1.47
N ALA A 35 1.68 -13.03 -0.86
CA ALA A 35 0.57 -12.11 -1.15
C ALA A 35 0.86 -10.66 -0.74
N GLY A 36 1.66 -10.46 0.32
CA GLY A 36 2.11 -9.14 0.74
C GLY A 36 3.19 -8.58 -0.19
N GLU A 37 4.10 -9.43 -0.68
CA GLU A 37 5.10 -9.08 -1.69
C GLU A 37 4.43 -8.57 -2.97
N ASP A 38 3.50 -9.36 -3.53
CA ASP A 38 2.74 -8.99 -4.74
C ASP A 38 1.96 -7.69 -4.54
N ALA A 39 1.34 -7.52 -3.37
CA ALA A 39 0.56 -6.32 -3.05
C ALA A 39 1.45 -5.07 -2.95
N VAL A 40 2.59 -5.17 -2.25
CA VAL A 40 3.55 -4.05 -2.13
C VAL A 40 4.14 -3.71 -3.50
N GLU A 41 4.53 -4.71 -4.30
CA GLU A 41 5.05 -4.49 -5.65
C GLU A 41 4.04 -3.70 -6.49
N LEU A 42 2.77 -4.11 -6.51
CA LEU A 42 1.73 -3.38 -7.23
C LEU A 42 1.58 -1.95 -6.71
N LEU A 43 1.54 -1.73 -5.39
CA LEU A 43 1.44 -0.38 -4.81
C LEU A 43 2.65 0.50 -5.17
N VAL A 44 3.84 -0.09 -5.32
CA VAL A 44 5.05 0.59 -5.81
C VAL A 44 4.90 0.97 -7.28
N GLU A 45 4.39 0.09 -8.15
CA GLU A 45 4.14 0.38 -9.56
C GLU A 45 3.20 1.58 -9.76
N TYR A 46 2.21 1.74 -8.88
CA TYR A 46 1.29 2.88 -8.89
C TYR A 46 1.82 4.12 -8.15
N GLY A 47 3.05 4.08 -7.61
CA GLY A 47 3.68 5.19 -6.90
C GLY A 47 3.04 5.51 -5.54
N LEU A 48 2.29 4.56 -4.97
CA LEU A 48 1.64 4.71 -3.66
C LEU A 48 2.59 4.33 -2.52
N VAL A 49 3.57 3.48 -2.79
CA VAL A 49 4.60 3.05 -1.84
C VAL A 49 5.98 3.27 -2.46
N SER A 50 6.92 3.77 -1.65
CA SER A 50 8.36 3.77 -1.97
C SER A 50 8.97 2.49 -1.42
N PRO A 51 9.66 1.66 -2.24
CA PRO A 51 10.19 0.39 -1.77
C PRO A 51 11.31 0.59 -0.74
N SER A 52 11.28 -0.19 0.34
CA SER A 52 12.31 -0.18 1.37
C SER A 52 12.29 -1.47 2.19
N GLY A 53 13.44 -2.14 2.33
CA GLY A 53 13.53 -3.37 3.12
C GLY A 53 12.59 -4.47 2.60
N ARG A 54 11.83 -5.09 3.51
CA ARG A 54 10.83 -6.14 3.21
C ARG A 54 9.44 -5.53 2.97
N GLY A 55 9.37 -4.47 2.20
CA GLY A 55 8.12 -3.74 1.99
C GLY A 55 8.40 -2.34 1.47
N GLY A 56 7.87 -1.34 2.16
CA GLY A 56 8.02 0.04 1.75
C GLY A 56 7.38 1.05 2.69
N THR A 57 7.55 2.32 2.35
CA THR A 57 6.95 3.45 3.06
C THR A 57 5.88 4.07 2.19
N TRP A 58 4.73 4.44 2.75
CA TRP A 58 3.71 5.16 1.99
C TRP A 58 4.27 6.48 1.42
N THR A 59 3.97 6.77 0.16
CA THR A 59 4.25 8.08 -0.43
C THR A 59 3.20 9.10 0.01
N ASP A 60 3.38 10.37 -0.32
CA ASP A 60 2.34 11.38 -0.12
C ASP A 60 1.05 11.03 -0.88
N THR A 61 1.18 10.44 -2.08
CA THR A 61 0.04 9.97 -2.88
C THR A 61 -0.64 8.77 -2.23
N GLY A 62 0.12 7.82 -1.68
CA GLY A 62 -0.43 6.68 -0.92
C GLY A 62 -1.23 7.13 0.31
N ARG A 63 -0.66 8.03 1.11
CA ARG A 63 -1.37 8.62 2.26
C ARG A 63 -2.62 9.40 1.85
N ALA A 64 -2.53 10.18 0.77
CA ALA A 64 -3.68 10.91 0.25
C ALA A 64 -4.81 9.96 -0.18
N LEU A 65 -4.47 8.81 -0.80
CA LEU A 65 -5.45 7.78 -1.15
C LEU A 65 -6.11 7.18 0.10
N LEU A 66 -5.32 6.82 1.12
CA LEU A 66 -5.83 6.24 2.37
C LEU A 66 -6.77 7.20 3.12
N ALA A 67 -6.51 8.51 3.07
CA ALA A 67 -7.35 9.53 3.70
C ALA A 67 -8.75 9.69 3.07
N GLU A 68 -9.03 9.04 1.94
CA GLU A 68 -10.34 9.08 1.28
C GLU A 68 -11.33 8.00 1.77
N GLY A 69 -10.85 6.99 2.53
CA GLY A 69 -11.66 5.90 3.09
C GLY A 69 -11.82 6.03 4.60
#